data_AF-A0A534YWZ3-F1
#
_entry.id   AF-A0A534YWZ3-F1
#
_cell.length_a   1.000
_cell.length_b   1.000
_cell.length_c   1.000
_cell.angle_alpha   90.00
_cell.angle_beta   90.00
_cell.angle_gamma   90.00
#
_symmetry.space_group_name_H-M   'P 1'
#
loop_
_entity.id
_entity.type
_entity.pdbx_description
1 polymer ?
#
loop_
_entity_poly.entity_id
_entity_poly.type
_entity_poly.pdbx_seq_one_letter_code
_entity_poly.pdbx_strand_id
1 'polypeptide(L)'
;MRDRMQFVSVVAATTLLAAATLVLVARATPAEAPLFTSDDGGRTFVYRSRPGDHPSAVAAMFGVPPNDLPAFLAANGINDPTRVASGFVYRIPNAAARELSDRVAALERDNGRLAKALAESAEQRDALTKQVRQAREAADAAESRAARLANAERWLLGAQVLLVLLVLGLGTAAAIAVASVRRQRQAERFARTLAQELEEKRRIGLAERQESGRRVLELETKLRELEAKLGPRVVVSGRSS
;
A
#
# COMPACT_ATOMS: atom_id res chain seq x y z
N MET A 1 -39.28 -7.67 3.20
CA MET A 1 -38.34 -8.08 2.14
C MET A 1 -38.60 -9.53 1.71
N ARG A 2 -39.78 -9.78 1.12
CA ARG A 2 -40.17 -11.03 0.45
C ARG A 2 -41.00 -10.61 -0.75
N ASP A 3 -40.38 -10.49 -1.93
CA ASP A 3 -41.11 -10.42 -3.20
C ASP A 3 -40.16 -10.47 -4.41
N ARG A 4 -39.59 -11.64 -4.68
CA ARG A 4 -38.89 -11.94 -5.96
C ARG A 4 -39.00 -13.41 -6.34
N MET A 5 -40.20 -13.97 -6.29
CA MET A 5 -40.45 -15.36 -6.70
C MET A 5 -41.82 -15.53 -7.38
N GLN A 6 -42.21 -14.64 -8.30
CA GLN A 6 -43.41 -14.83 -9.14
C GLN A 6 -43.30 -14.26 -10.57
N PHE A 7 -42.12 -14.31 -11.20
CA PHE A 7 -41.94 -13.85 -12.59
C PHE A 7 -41.23 -14.86 -13.50
N VAL A 8 -41.52 -16.17 -13.35
CA VAL A 8 -40.97 -17.21 -14.24
C VAL A 8 -42.05 -18.06 -14.94
N SER A 9 -43.34 -17.86 -14.66
CA SER A 9 -44.37 -18.87 -15.01
C SER A 9 -45.48 -18.40 -15.97
N VAL A 10 -45.27 -17.37 -16.81
CA VAL A 10 -46.32 -16.93 -17.78
C VAL A 10 -45.86 -16.74 -19.24
N VAL A 11 -44.58 -16.96 -19.59
CA VAL A 11 -44.12 -16.83 -21.00
C VAL A 11 -43.92 -18.19 -21.71
N ALA A 12 -44.25 -19.31 -21.05
CA ALA A 12 -44.04 -20.66 -21.58
C ALA A 12 -45.27 -21.29 -22.28
N ALA A 13 -46.23 -20.49 -22.79
CA ALA A 13 -47.51 -21.03 -23.25
C ALA A 13 -48.10 -20.40 -24.53
N THR A 14 -47.28 -19.91 -25.47
CA THR A 14 -47.79 -19.33 -26.74
C THR A 14 -47.03 -19.70 -28.02
N THR A 15 -46.27 -20.80 -28.05
CA THR A 15 -45.72 -21.37 -29.30
C THR A 15 -45.93 -22.88 -29.39
N LEU A 16 -47.18 -23.30 -29.21
CA LEU A 16 -47.63 -24.68 -29.37
C LEU A 16 -48.94 -24.70 -30.16
N LEU A 17 -48.97 -24.00 -31.30
CA LEU A 17 -50.09 -24.05 -32.24
C LEU A 17 -49.65 -23.72 -33.68
N ALA A 18 -48.73 -24.52 -34.21
CA ALA A 18 -48.41 -24.55 -35.64
C ALA A 18 -47.92 -25.94 -36.07
N ALA A 19 -48.47 -27.00 -35.46
CA ALA A 19 -48.03 -28.39 -35.67
C ALA A 19 -49.13 -29.37 -36.09
N ALA A 20 -50.32 -28.90 -36.52
CA ALA A 20 -51.45 -29.80 -36.74
C ALA A 20 -52.37 -29.44 -37.92
N THR A 21 -51.85 -28.87 -39.01
CA THR A 21 -52.67 -28.63 -40.21
C THR A 21 -51.84 -28.63 -41.50
N LEU A 22 -51.22 -29.78 -41.81
CA LEU A 22 -51.00 -30.20 -43.20
C LEU A 22 -50.77 -31.71 -43.29
N VAL A 23 -51.64 -32.49 -42.63
CA VAL A 23 -51.80 -33.93 -42.89
C VAL A 23 -52.95 -34.09 -43.87
N LEU A 24 -52.73 -33.78 -45.14
CA LEU A 24 -53.42 -34.40 -46.27
C LEU A 24 -52.77 -33.98 -47.59
N VAL A 25 -52.62 -34.94 -48.48
CA VAL A 25 -52.14 -34.82 -49.88
C VAL A 25 -50.61 -34.80 -50.04
N ALA A 26 -49.98 -35.90 -49.63
CA ALA A 26 -49.01 -36.53 -50.51
C ALA A 26 -49.46 -37.97 -50.69
N ARG A 27 -50.28 -38.23 -51.71
CA ARG A 27 -50.29 -39.57 -52.28
C ARG A 27 -48.84 -39.89 -52.57
N ALA A 28 -48.37 -41.02 -52.04
CA ALA A 28 -47.13 -41.64 -52.44
C ALA A 28 -47.19 -41.87 -53.96
N THR A 29 -46.81 -40.86 -54.73
CA THR A 29 -45.98 -41.09 -55.90
C THR A 29 -44.83 -41.94 -55.39
N PRO A 30 -44.54 -43.11 -55.96
CA PRO A 30 -43.33 -43.83 -55.59
C PRO A 30 -42.19 -42.82 -55.73
N ALA A 31 -41.59 -42.45 -54.60
CA ALA A 31 -40.48 -41.52 -54.57
C ALA A 31 -39.40 -42.20 -55.41
N GLU A 32 -39.24 -41.71 -56.64
CA GLU A 32 -38.18 -42.10 -57.52
C GLU A 32 -36.91 -42.02 -56.68
N ALA A 33 -36.24 -43.15 -56.49
CA ALA A 33 -35.10 -43.24 -55.59
C ALA A 33 -34.15 -42.07 -55.87
N PRO A 34 -33.63 -41.37 -54.84
CA PRO A 34 -32.80 -40.21 -55.04
C PRO A 34 -31.69 -40.57 -56.03
N LEU A 35 -31.58 -39.75 -57.09
CA LEU A 35 -30.67 -39.95 -58.20
C LEU A 35 -29.23 -40.21 -57.74
N PHE A 36 -28.85 -39.59 -56.63
CA PHE A 36 -27.58 -39.75 -55.95
C PHE A 36 -27.81 -39.87 -54.44
N THR A 37 -27.05 -40.74 -53.77
CA THR A 37 -26.96 -40.80 -52.31
C THR A 37 -25.56 -40.38 -51.88
N SER A 38 -25.42 -39.75 -50.72
CA SER A 38 -24.10 -39.44 -50.17
C SER A 38 -23.63 -40.58 -49.28
N ASP A 39 -22.41 -41.03 -49.49
CA ASP A 39 -21.69 -42.04 -48.71
C ASP A 39 -20.51 -41.39 -47.97
N ASP A 40 -19.99 -42.05 -46.94
CA ASP A 40 -18.82 -41.60 -46.16
C ASP A 40 -18.92 -40.15 -45.65
N GLY A 41 -20.06 -39.80 -45.03
CA GLY A 41 -20.30 -38.49 -44.44
C GLY A 41 -20.37 -37.32 -45.45
N GLY A 42 -20.65 -37.60 -46.72
CA GLY A 42 -20.75 -36.58 -47.78
C GLY A 42 -19.48 -36.40 -48.62
N ARG A 43 -18.47 -37.24 -48.39
CA ARG A 43 -17.20 -37.25 -49.13
C ARG A 43 -17.31 -37.91 -50.49
N THR A 44 -18.26 -38.82 -50.65
CA THR A 44 -18.50 -39.53 -51.92
C THR A 44 -19.97 -39.50 -52.27
N PHE A 45 -20.30 -39.16 -53.50
CA PHE A 45 -21.63 -39.37 -54.06
C PHE A 45 -21.71 -40.73 -54.73
N VAL A 46 -22.82 -41.42 -54.50
CA VAL A 46 -23.14 -42.70 -55.10
C VAL A 46 -24.27 -42.47 -56.08
N TYR A 47 -24.01 -42.66 -57.37
CA TYR A 47 -24.98 -42.46 -58.45
C TYR A 47 -25.28 -43.79 -59.14
N ARG A 48 -26.55 -44.18 -59.24
CA ARG A 48 -26.96 -45.38 -59.98
C ARG A 48 -27.43 -44.97 -61.38
N SER A 49 -26.75 -45.49 -62.39
CA SER A 49 -27.09 -45.23 -63.81
C SER A 49 -28.45 -45.78 -64.20
N ARG A 50 -29.15 -45.02 -65.04
CA ARG A 50 -30.41 -45.37 -65.66
C ARG A 50 -30.16 -46.00 -67.04
N PRO A 51 -31.13 -46.75 -67.59
CA PRO A 51 -31.05 -47.23 -68.96
C PRO A 51 -30.86 -46.06 -69.94
N GLY A 52 -29.76 -46.08 -70.70
CA GLY A 52 -29.40 -45.02 -71.66
C GLY A 52 -28.34 -44.02 -71.18
N ASP A 53 -27.94 -44.06 -69.91
CA ASP A 53 -26.85 -43.22 -69.43
C ASP A 53 -25.50 -43.70 -69.98
N HIS A 54 -24.69 -42.75 -70.46
CA HIS A 54 -23.32 -43.01 -70.88
C HIS A 54 -22.34 -42.46 -69.84
N PRO A 55 -21.20 -43.12 -69.59
CA PRO A 55 -20.25 -42.69 -68.55
C PRO A 55 -19.75 -41.25 -68.71
N SER A 56 -19.63 -40.76 -69.95
CA SER A 56 -19.26 -39.37 -70.25
C SER A 56 -20.32 -38.36 -69.84
N ALA A 57 -21.61 -38.68 -70.01
CA ALA A 57 -22.73 -37.83 -69.62
C ALA A 57 -22.85 -37.75 -68.09
N VAL A 58 -22.64 -38.88 -67.39
CA VAL A 58 -22.61 -38.93 -65.92
C VAL A 58 -21.43 -38.10 -65.41
N ALA A 59 -20.23 -38.27 -65.96
CA ALA A 59 -19.06 -37.48 -65.57
C ALA A 59 -19.29 -35.97 -65.75
N ALA A 60 -19.89 -35.55 -66.86
CA ALA A 60 -20.22 -34.15 -67.13
C ALA A 60 -21.26 -33.58 -66.13
N MET A 61 -22.25 -34.37 -65.73
CA MET A 61 -23.25 -33.97 -64.72
C MET A 61 -22.62 -33.63 -63.36
N PHE A 62 -21.52 -34.30 -63.01
CA PHE A 62 -20.75 -34.04 -61.78
C PHE A 62 -19.57 -33.08 -61.99
N GLY A 63 -19.53 -32.38 -63.13
CA GLY A 63 -18.52 -31.35 -63.41
C GLY A 63 -17.12 -31.90 -63.69
N VAL A 64 -16.99 -33.19 -64.02
CA VAL A 64 -15.70 -33.77 -64.42
C VAL A 64 -15.38 -33.31 -65.84
N PRO A 65 -14.26 -32.60 -66.07
CA PRO A 65 -13.89 -32.15 -67.40
C PRO A 65 -13.50 -33.33 -68.30
N PRO A 66 -13.62 -33.22 -69.64
CA PRO A 66 -13.34 -34.32 -70.56
C PRO A 66 -11.93 -34.91 -70.44
N ASN A 67 -10.95 -34.09 -70.03
CA ASN A 67 -9.55 -34.50 -69.83
C ASN A 67 -9.39 -35.45 -68.62
N ASP A 68 -10.28 -35.37 -67.63
CA ASP A 68 -10.25 -36.18 -66.41
C ASP A 68 -11.19 -37.41 -66.50
N LEU A 69 -11.89 -37.58 -67.63
CA LEU A 69 -12.77 -38.70 -67.88
C LEU A 69 -12.06 -40.07 -67.75
N PRO A 70 -10.84 -40.28 -68.29
CA PRO A 70 -10.14 -41.55 -68.11
C PRO A 70 -9.85 -41.88 -66.64
N ALA A 71 -9.53 -40.87 -65.83
CA ALA A 71 -9.29 -41.03 -64.40
C ALA A 71 -10.59 -41.36 -63.64
N PHE A 72 -11.70 -40.72 -64.03
CA PHE A 72 -13.03 -41.02 -63.49
C PHE A 72 -13.47 -42.46 -63.77
N LEU A 73 -13.24 -42.96 -64.99
CA LEU A 73 -13.56 -44.33 -65.38
C LEU A 73 -12.69 -45.35 -64.64
N ALA A 74 -11.39 -45.09 -64.53
CA ALA A 74 -10.46 -45.93 -63.78
C ALA A 74 -10.82 -46.00 -62.28
N ALA A 75 -11.20 -44.88 -61.67
CA ALA A 75 -11.63 -44.81 -60.26
C ALA A 75 -12.91 -45.62 -59.99
N ASN A 76 -13.73 -45.83 -61.01
CA ASN A 76 -14.95 -46.64 -60.96
C ASN A 76 -14.73 -48.08 -61.48
N GLY A 77 -13.50 -48.46 -61.86
CA GLY A 77 -13.17 -49.80 -62.38
C GLY A 77 -13.74 -50.10 -63.77
N ILE A 78 -14.03 -49.08 -64.56
CA ILE A 78 -14.61 -49.22 -65.91
C ILE A 78 -13.48 -49.26 -66.94
N ASN A 79 -13.25 -50.44 -67.54
CA ASN A 79 -12.21 -50.64 -68.56
C ASN A 79 -12.70 -50.36 -69.99
N ASP A 80 -14.00 -50.52 -70.25
CA ASP A 80 -14.62 -50.22 -71.55
C ASP A 80 -15.87 -49.34 -71.33
N PRO A 81 -15.84 -48.04 -71.69
CA PRO A 81 -16.95 -47.12 -71.50
C PRO A 81 -18.21 -47.50 -72.32
N THR A 82 -18.07 -48.33 -73.36
CA THR A 82 -19.19 -48.75 -74.22
C THR A 82 -19.94 -49.97 -73.66
N ARG A 83 -19.39 -50.62 -72.64
CA ARG A 83 -19.92 -51.87 -72.05
C ARG A 83 -20.44 -51.71 -70.62
N VAL A 84 -20.77 -50.50 -70.19
CA VAL A 84 -21.33 -50.27 -68.85
C VAL A 84 -22.80 -50.67 -68.84
N ALA A 85 -23.15 -51.67 -68.02
CA ALA A 85 -24.53 -52.13 -67.88
C ALA A 85 -25.42 -51.09 -67.19
N SER A 86 -26.70 -51.04 -67.59
CA SER A 86 -27.71 -50.23 -66.90
C SER A 86 -27.82 -50.64 -65.42
N GLY A 87 -27.87 -49.67 -64.51
CA GLY A 87 -27.90 -49.93 -63.07
C GLY A 87 -26.53 -49.98 -62.40
N PHE A 88 -25.45 -49.72 -63.15
CA PHE A 88 -24.10 -49.54 -62.59
C PHE A 88 -24.06 -48.40 -61.57
N VAL A 89 -23.31 -48.60 -60.49
CA VAL A 89 -23.20 -47.67 -59.37
C VAL A 89 -21.85 -46.95 -59.43
N TYR A 90 -21.88 -45.66 -59.73
CA TYR A 90 -20.72 -44.78 -59.75
C TYR A 90 -20.44 -44.24 -58.35
N ARG A 91 -19.17 -44.26 -57.95
CA ARG A 91 -18.62 -43.57 -56.78
C ARG A 91 -17.87 -42.33 -57.24
N ILE A 92 -18.32 -41.18 -56.77
CA ILE A 92 -17.88 -39.88 -57.26
C ILE A 92 -17.36 -39.05 -56.09
N PRO A 93 -16.06 -38.73 -56.04
CA PRO A 93 -15.49 -37.91 -54.97
C PRO A 93 -16.09 -36.50 -54.96
N ASN A 94 -16.47 -36.01 -53.79
CA ASN A 94 -16.96 -34.65 -53.61
C ASN A 94 -15.79 -33.69 -53.35
N ALA A 95 -15.35 -32.98 -54.38
CA ALA A 95 -14.24 -32.02 -54.29
C ALA A 95 -14.51 -30.89 -53.27
N ALA A 96 -15.76 -30.41 -53.17
CA ALA A 96 -16.14 -29.36 -52.24
C ALA A 96 -16.07 -29.81 -50.77
N ALA A 97 -16.44 -31.07 -50.47
CA ALA A 97 -16.30 -31.63 -49.13
C ALA A 97 -14.84 -31.80 -48.71
N ARG A 98 -13.95 -32.13 -49.66
CA ARG A 98 -12.51 -32.21 -49.42
C ARG A 98 -11.94 -30.83 -49.13
N GLU A 99 -12.26 -29.84 -49.95
CA GLU A 99 -11.81 -28.45 -49.73
C GLU A 99 -12.29 -27.90 -48.38
N LEU A 100 -13.55 -28.15 -48.01
CA LEU A 100 -14.08 -27.75 -46.71
C LEU A 100 -13.30 -28.43 -45.57
N SER A 101 -13.02 -29.73 -45.69
CA SER A 101 -12.25 -30.47 -44.69
C SER A 101 -10.83 -29.92 -44.54
N ASP A 102 -10.17 -29.58 -45.65
CA ASP A 102 -8.83 -28.98 -45.67
C ASP A 102 -8.84 -27.58 -45.02
N ARG A 103 -9.88 -26.78 -45.29
CA ARG A 103 -10.09 -25.46 -44.66
C ARG A 103 -10.34 -25.58 -43.16
N VAL A 104 -11.16 -26.53 -42.72
CA VAL A 104 -11.40 -26.79 -41.29
C VAL A 104 -10.10 -27.20 -40.59
N ALA A 105 -9.32 -28.11 -41.19
CA ALA A 105 -8.02 -28.49 -40.65
C ALA A 105 -6.99 -27.33 -40.63
N ALA A 106 -7.09 -26.38 -41.56
CA ALA A 106 -6.30 -25.15 -41.52
C ALA A 106 -6.74 -24.24 -40.37
N LEU A 107 -8.04 -24.00 -40.21
CA LEU A 107 -8.60 -23.19 -39.13
C LEU A 107 -8.31 -23.78 -37.75
N GLU A 108 -8.37 -25.10 -37.59
CA GLU A 108 -7.99 -25.76 -36.33
C GLU A 108 -6.52 -25.55 -35.98
N ARG A 109 -5.62 -25.60 -36.98
CA ARG A 109 -4.19 -25.30 -36.79
C ARG A 109 -3.99 -23.84 -36.39
N ASP A 110 -4.69 -22.91 -37.04
CA ASP A 110 -4.59 -21.49 -36.73
C ASP A 110 -5.16 -21.16 -35.35
N ASN A 111 -6.31 -21.73 -34.98
CA ASN A 111 -6.87 -21.63 -33.63
C ASN A 111 -5.88 -22.17 -32.59
N GLY A 112 -5.21 -23.29 -32.87
CA GLY A 112 -4.16 -23.84 -32.01
C GLY A 112 -2.96 -22.90 -31.83
N ARG A 113 -2.52 -22.21 -32.90
CA ARG A 113 -1.44 -21.21 -32.83
C ARG A 113 -1.86 -19.99 -32.02
N LEU A 114 -3.07 -19.49 -32.25
CA LEU A 114 -3.61 -18.35 -31.52
C LEU A 114 -3.75 -18.66 -30.03
N ALA A 115 -4.22 -19.86 -29.67
CA ALA A 115 -4.31 -20.29 -28.27
C ALA A 115 -2.93 -20.29 -27.58
N LYS A 116 -1.88 -20.75 -28.27
CA LYS A 116 -0.50 -20.70 -27.76
C LYS A 116 -0.01 -19.26 -27.57
N ALA A 117 -0.21 -18.39 -28.57
CA ALA A 117 0.17 -16.98 -28.49
C ALA A 117 -0.56 -16.24 -27.35
N LEU A 118 -1.84 -16.56 -27.12
CA LEU A 118 -2.60 -16.07 -25.98
C LEU A 118 -2.00 -16.53 -24.64
N ALA A 119 -1.62 -17.80 -24.52
CA ALA A 119 -0.95 -18.32 -23.33
C ALA A 119 0.39 -17.62 -23.06
N GLU A 120 1.23 -17.46 -24.08
CA GLU A 120 2.50 -16.72 -23.99
C GLU A 120 2.28 -15.26 -23.54
N SER A 121 1.26 -14.59 -24.09
CA SER A 121 0.93 -13.22 -23.69
C SER A 121 0.44 -13.12 -22.24
N ALA A 122 -0.26 -14.14 -21.74
CA ALA A 122 -0.71 -14.21 -20.35
C ALA A 122 0.49 -14.39 -19.40
N GLU A 123 1.43 -15.28 -19.75
CA GLU A 123 2.67 -15.45 -18.99
C GLU A 123 3.51 -14.16 -18.94
N GLN A 124 3.62 -13.42 -20.05
CA GLN A 124 4.30 -12.13 -20.09
C GLN A 124 3.61 -11.09 -19.18
N ARG A 125 2.27 -11.03 -19.17
CA ARG A 125 1.51 -10.16 -18.28
C ARG A 125 1.71 -10.51 -16.81
N ASP A 126 1.73 -11.80 -16.49
CA ASP A 126 1.98 -12.27 -15.12
C ASP A 126 3.40 -11.95 -14.67
N ALA A 127 4.39 -12.12 -15.56
CA ALA A 127 5.77 -11.72 -15.31
C ALA A 127 5.89 -10.21 -15.05
N LEU A 128 5.26 -9.37 -15.87
CA LEU A 128 5.24 -7.92 -15.68
C LEU A 128 4.55 -7.54 -14.35
N THR A 129 3.44 -8.20 -14.02
CA THR A 129 2.72 -7.96 -12.77
C THR A 129 3.59 -8.31 -11.55
N LYS A 130 4.34 -9.41 -11.62
CA LYS A 130 5.32 -9.79 -10.59
C LYS A 130 6.44 -8.76 -10.47
N GLN A 131 6.98 -8.28 -11.59
CA GLN A 131 8.02 -7.23 -11.59
C GLN A 131 7.51 -5.92 -10.98
N VAL A 132 6.30 -5.48 -11.33
CA VAL A 132 5.68 -4.28 -10.75
C VAL A 132 5.48 -4.44 -9.24
N ARG A 133 5.03 -5.62 -8.80
CA ARG A 133 4.89 -5.92 -7.36
C ARG A 133 6.24 -5.86 -6.63
N GLN A 134 7.27 -6.49 -7.18
CA GLN A 134 8.63 -6.45 -6.62
C GLN A 134 9.19 -5.02 -6.56
N ALA A 135 8.96 -4.22 -7.59
CA ALA A 135 9.38 -2.82 -7.62
C ALA A 135 8.68 -1.97 -6.55
N ARG A 136 7.38 -2.20 -6.33
CA ARG A 136 6.63 -1.55 -5.24
C ARG A 136 7.14 -1.95 -3.87
N GLU A 137 7.33 -3.25 -3.63
CA GLU A 137 7.88 -3.75 -2.36
C GLU A 137 9.29 -3.18 -2.08
N ALA A 138 10.12 -3.05 -3.11
CA ALA A 138 11.44 -2.41 -3.01
C ALA A 138 11.35 -0.90 -2.70
N ALA A 139 10.38 -0.19 -3.31
CA ALA A 139 10.12 1.22 -3.02
C ALA A 139 9.65 1.43 -1.58
N ASP A 140 8.67 0.65 -1.12
CA ASP A 140 8.17 0.70 0.26
C ASP A 140 9.29 0.40 1.28
N ALA A 141 10.15 -0.57 0.97
CA ALA A 141 11.32 -0.87 1.78
C ALA A 141 12.30 0.31 1.85
N ALA A 142 12.53 1.02 0.74
CA ALA A 142 13.38 2.21 0.69
C ALA A 142 12.78 3.36 1.50
N GLU A 143 11.47 3.61 1.38
CA GLU A 143 10.76 4.63 2.17
C GLU A 143 10.85 4.34 3.67
N SER A 144 10.65 3.08 4.08
CA SER A 144 10.77 2.68 5.48
C SER A 144 12.18 2.89 6.05
N ARG A 145 13.22 2.75 5.22
CA ARG A 145 14.61 3.01 5.61
C ARG A 145 14.84 4.51 5.76
N ALA A 146 14.34 5.32 4.82
CA ALA A 146 14.42 6.78 4.89
C ALA A 146 13.69 7.34 6.13
N ALA A 147 12.48 6.84 6.42
CA ALA A 147 11.71 7.24 7.61
C ALA A 147 12.44 6.89 8.93
N ARG A 148 13.11 5.73 8.99
CA ARG A 148 13.95 5.36 10.15
C ARG A 148 15.12 6.32 10.35
N LEU A 149 15.80 6.70 9.27
CA LEU A 149 16.91 7.67 9.34
C LEU A 149 16.41 9.06 9.77
N ALA A 150 15.31 9.54 9.22
CA ALA A 150 14.72 10.83 9.61
C ALA A 150 14.30 10.87 11.08
N ASN A 151 13.72 9.78 11.60
CA ASN A 151 13.36 9.69 13.01
C ASN A 151 14.60 9.61 13.92
N ALA A 152 15.64 8.88 13.51
CA ALA A 152 16.90 8.81 14.25
C ALA A 152 17.56 10.20 14.34
N GLU A 153 17.59 10.96 13.24
CA GLU A 153 18.11 12.32 13.21
C GLU A 153 17.32 13.25 14.13
N ARG A 154 15.99 13.22 14.07
CA ARG A 154 15.12 14.01 14.97
C ARG A 154 15.39 13.68 16.45
N TRP A 155 15.57 12.40 16.78
CA TRP A 155 15.87 11.99 18.14
C TRP A 155 17.25 12.45 18.60
N LEU A 156 18.27 12.36 17.74
CA LEU A 156 19.62 12.86 18.03
C LEU A 156 19.63 14.38 18.24
N LEU A 157 18.95 15.15 17.38
CA LEU A 157 18.80 16.59 17.56
C LEU A 157 18.05 16.93 18.86
N GLY A 158 16.96 16.22 19.15
CA GLY A 158 16.23 16.35 20.42
C GLY A 158 17.10 16.04 21.64
N ALA A 159 17.91 14.98 21.57
CA ALA A 159 18.85 14.60 22.62
C ALA A 159 19.95 15.67 22.80
N GLN A 160 20.48 16.24 21.71
CA GLN A 160 21.45 17.33 21.77
C GLN A 160 20.86 18.58 22.43
N VAL A 161 19.65 19.01 22.03
CA VAL A 161 18.97 20.16 22.67
C VAL A 161 18.75 19.90 24.15
N LEU A 162 18.30 18.70 24.52
CA LEU A 162 18.06 18.32 25.91
C LEU A 162 19.36 18.29 26.72
N LEU A 163 20.46 17.83 26.13
CA LEU A 163 21.79 17.88 26.74
C LEU A 163 22.26 19.31 26.97
N VAL A 164 22.09 20.21 25.98
CA VAL A 164 22.43 21.64 26.14
C VAL A 164 21.60 22.27 27.25
N LEU A 165 20.30 22.00 27.32
CA LEU A 165 19.44 22.48 28.39
C LEU A 165 19.86 21.95 29.77
N LEU A 166 20.27 20.68 29.85
CA LEU A 166 20.76 20.08 31.09
C LEU A 166 22.07 20.73 31.55
N VAL A 167 23.01 20.99 30.62
CA VAL A 167 24.25 21.70 30.92
C VAL A 167 23.98 23.13 31.39
N LEU A 168 23.06 23.85 30.73
CA LEU A 168 22.64 25.19 31.16
C LEU A 168 22.00 25.16 32.55
N GLY A 169 21.13 24.19 32.83
CA GLY A 169 20.49 24.00 34.13
C GLY A 169 21.48 23.66 35.25
N LEU A 170 22.44 22.78 34.99
CA LEU A 170 23.52 22.50 35.95
C LEU A 170 24.40 23.72 36.19
N GLY A 171 24.69 24.49 35.14
CA GLY A 171 25.44 25.74 35.23
C GLY A 171 24.75 26.77 36.12
N THR A 172 23.43 26.96 35.94
CA THR A 172 22.66 27.90 36.77
C THR A 172 22.56 27.42 38.22
N ALA A 173 22.33 26.13 38.46
CA ALA A 173 22.30 25.54 39.80
C ALA A 173 23.65 25.70 40.52
N ALA A 174 24.76 25.43 39.83
CA ALA A 174 26.10 25.60 40.36
C ALA A 174 26.39 27.08 40.69
N ALA A 175 26.01 28.01 39.81
CA ALA A 175 26.18 29.44 40.06
C ALA A 175 25.41 29.91 41.30
N ILE A 176 24.16 29.45 41.46
CA ILE A 176 23.33 29.75 42.64
C ILE A 176 23.97 29.17 43.91
N ALA A 177 24.47 27.94 43.88
CA ALA A 177 25.15 27.32 45.01
C ALA A 177 26.45 28.06 45.41
N VAL A 178 27.25 28.51 44.43
CA VAL A 178 28.44 29.32 44.70
C VAL A 178 28.05 30.68 45.30
N ALA A 179 26.99 31.30 44.79
CA ALA A 179 26.50 32.59 45.31
C ALA A 179 26.00 32.48 46.75
N SER A 180 25.30 31.40 47.12
CA SER A 180 24.82 31.19 48.49
C SER A 180 25.97 31.01 49.49
N VAL A 181 26.99 30.22 49.13
CA VAL A 181 28.19 30.02 49.96
C VAL A 181 28.99 31.32 50.10
N ARG A 182 29.11 32.11 49.03
CA ARG A 182 29.78 33.42 49.09
C ARG A 182 29.06 34.39 50.04
N ARG A 183 27.72 34.43 50.02
CA ARG A 183 26.93 35.26 50.93
C ARG A 183 27.12 34.86 52.39
N GLN A 184 27.16 33.56 52.69
CA GLN A 184 27.45 33.08 54.06
C GLN A 184 28.84 33.53 54.54
N ARG A 185 29.87 33.38 53.71
CA ARG A 185 31.23 33.84 54.06
C ARG A 185 31.33 35.36 54.25
N GLN A 186 30.57 36.14 53.48
CA GLN A 186 30.50 37.59 53.67
C GLN A 186 29.81 37.93 55.00
N ALA A 187 28.69 37.26 55.32
CA ALA A 187 27.97 37.47 56.58
C ALA A 187 28.84 37.18 57.80
N GLU A 188 29.67 36.12 57.77
CA GLU A 188 30.62 35.82 58.85
C GLU A 188 31.65 36.94 59.07
N ARG A 189 32.16 37.55 58.00
CA ARG A 189 33.11 38.67 58.11
C ARG A 189 32.46 39.90 58.72
N PHE A 190 31.27 40.26 58.25
CA PHE A 190 30.50 41.38 58.80
C PHE A 190 30.12 41.15 60.28
N ALA A 191 29.79 39.92 60.66
CA ALA A 191 29.52 39.60 62.06
C ALA A 191 30.75 39.79 62.95
N ARG A 192 31.94 39.41 62.47
CA ARG A 192 33.20 39.61 63.21
C ARG A 192 33.57 41.08 63.36
N THR A 193 33.42 41.89 62.31
CA THR A 193 33.71 43.33 62.39
C THR A 193 32.75 44.03 63.36
N LEU A 194 31.46 43.69 63.32
CA LEU A 194 30.49 44.23 64.28
C LEU A 194 30.79 43.80 65.72
N ALA A 195 31.24 42.55 65.93
CA ALA A 195 31.65 42.08 67.24
C ALA A 195 32.86 42.87 67.76
N GLN A 196 33.85 43.12 66.91
CA GLN A 196 35.02 43.95 67.25
C GLN A 196 34.62 45.39 67.59
N GLU A 197 33.76 46.02 66.79
CA GLU A 197 33.27 47.38 67.07
C GLU A 197 32.48 47.44 68.38
N LEU A 198 31.66 46.43 68.68
CA LEU A 198 30.92 46.35 69.94
C LEU A 198 31.85 46.17 71.14
N GLU A 199 32.87 45.32 71.03
CA GLU A 199 33.88 45.16 72.07
C GLU A 199 34.69 46.44 72.28
N GLU A 200 35.07 47.12 71.20
CA GLU A 200 35.82 48.38 71.26
C GLU A 200 34.98 49.48 71.92
N LYS A 201 33.71 49.65 71.51
CA LYS A 201 32.78 50.59 72.16
C LYS A 201 32.54 50.26 73.63
N ARG A 202 32.44 48.97 73.99
CA ARG A 202 32.33 48.55 75.40
C ARG A 202 33.58 48.93 76.18
N ARG A 203 34.78 48.73 75.63
CA ARG A 203 36.05 49.11 76.26
C ARG A 203 36.14 50.62 76.45
N ILE A 204 35.78 51.41 75.44
CA ILE A 204 35.77 52.88 75.52
C ILE A 204 34.79 53.32 76.61
N GLY A 205 33.56 52.81 76.62
CA GLY A 205 32.58 53.17 77.65
C GLY A 205 33.00 52.77 79.07
N LEU A 206 33.70 51.63 79.23
CA LEU A 206 34.29 51.26 80.52
C LEU A 206 35.45 52.20 80.92
N ALA A 207 36.30 52.60 79.97
CA ALA A 207 37.38 53.55 80.21
C ALA A 207 36.84 54.94 80.59
N GLU A 208 35.82 55.45 79.89
CA GLU A 208 35.14 56.71 80.23
C GLU A 208 34.54 56.67 81.64
N ARG A 209 33.96 55.54 82.05
CA ARG A 209 33.47 55.35 83.43
C ARG A 209 34.60 55.33 84.45
N GLN A 210 35.74 54.72 84.14
CA GLN A 210 36.92 54.74 85.00
C GLN A 210 37.53 56.15 85.10
N GLU A 211 37.62 56.88 84.00
CA GLU A 211 38.07 58.28 84.00
C GLU A 211 37.12 59.17 84.80
N SER A 212 35.81 59.00 84.62
CA SER A 212 34.80 59.73 85.38
C SER A 212 34.92 59.42 86.88
N GLY A 213 35.10 58.15 87.26
CA GLY A 213 35.33 57.75 88.65
C GLY A 213 36.62 58.35 89.24
N ARG A 214 37.71 58.37 88.47
CA ARG A 214 38.97 59.04 88.87
C ARG A 214 38.79 60.54 89.05
N ARG A 215 38.09 61.22 88.12
CA ARG A 215 37.80 62.66 88.22
C ARG A 215 36.97 62.96 89.47
N VAL A 216 35.99 62.12 89.81
CA VAL A 216 35.20 62.29 91.06
C VAL A 216 36.09 62.15 92.30
N LEU A 217 36.93 61.12 92.37
CA LEU A 217 37.86 60.95 93.49
C LEU A 217 38.86 62.11 93.60
N GLU A 218 39.36 62.62 92.48
CA GLU A 218 40.25 63.79 92.46
C GLU A 218 39.52 65.07 92.91
N LEU A 219 38.25 65.23 92.55
CA LEU A 219 37.42 66.33 93.05
C LEU A 219 37.21 66.20 94.56
N GLU A 220 36.94 65.00 95.09
CA GLU A 220 36.80 64.76 96.53
C GLU A 220 38.09 65.06 97.31
N THR A 221 39.25 64.65 96.80
CA THR A 221 40.54 64.95 97.46
C THR A 221 40.84 66.44 97.46
N LYS A 222 40.61 67.14 96.35
CA LYS A 222 40.72 68.61 96.30
C LYS A 222 39.74 69.30 97.26
N LEU A 223 38.52 68.77 97.40
CA LEU A 223 37.52 69.28 98.33
C LEU A 223 37.97 69.10 99.78
N ARG A 224 38.53 67.92 100.13
CA ARG A 224 39.14 67.67 101.45
C ARG A 224 40.37 68.52 101.72
N GLU A 225 41.22 68.77 100.72
CA GLU A 225 42.38 69.65 100.88
C GLU A 225 41.96 71.10 101.11
N LEU A 226 40.92 71.56 100.39
CA LEU A 226 40.30 72.86 100.63
C LEU A 226 39.70 72.94 102.03
N GLU A 227 38.97 71.92 102.47
CA GLU A 227 38.40 71.81 103.82
C GLU A 227 39.49 71.76 104.91
N ALA A 228 40.63 71.11 104.66
CA ALA A 228 41.77 71.09 105.58
C ALA A 228 42.51 72.44 105.65
N LYS A 229 42.61 73.17 104.52
CA LYS A 229 43.16 74.55 104.48
C LYS A 229 42.21 75.57 105.12
N LEU A 230 40.90 75.32 105.07
CA LEU A 230 39.85 76.05 105.78
C LEU A 230 39.57 75.37 107.12
N GLY A 231 40.49 75.49 108.09
CA GLY A 231 40.29 74.99 109.46
C GLY A 231 38.94 75.43 110.07
N PRO A 232 38.40 74.68 111.05
CA PRO A 232 36.99 74.75 111.41
C PRO A 232 36.65 76.09 112.06
N ARG A 233 35.89 76.92 111.34
CA ARG A 233 35.12 78.02 111.91
C ARG A 233 33.63 77.78 111.66
N VAL A 234 32.96 77.48 112.78
CA VAL A 234 31.52 77.45 112.98
C VAL A 234 30.93 78.87 112.78
N VAL A 235 29.60 78.93 112.56
CA VAL A 235 28.63 80.04 112.79
C VAL A 235 28.11 80.66 111.46
N VAL A 236 26.90 80.38 110.93
CA VAL A 236 25.48 80.57 111.38
C VAL A 236 24.78 81.76 110.65
N SER A 237 23.51 81.52 110.26
CA SER A 237 22.39 82.45 109.96
C SER A 237 22.38 83.25 108.63
N GLY A 238 21.25 83.59 108.00
CA GLY A 238 19.81 83.46 108.32
C GLY A 238 18.95 83.47 107.03
N ARG A 239 17.77 82.83 106.98
CA ARG A 239 16.38 83.30 107.28
C ARG A 239 15.85 84.50 106.45
N SER A 240 14.64 84.26 105.91
CA SER A 240 13.61 85.13 105.26
C SER A 240 13.77 85.33 103.75
N SER A 241 12.79 85.06 102.89
CA SER A 241 11.31 84.95 103.03
C SER A 241 10.73 83.66 102.46
#